data_AF-A0A0F9APW4-F1
#
_entry.id   AF-A0A0F9APW4-F1
#
_cell.length_a   1.000
_cell.length_b   1.000
_cell.length_c   1.000
_cell.angle_alpha   90.00
_cell.angle_beta   90.00
_cell.angle_gamma   90.00
#
_symmetry.space_group_name_H-M   'P 1'
#
loop_
_entity.id
_entity.type
_entity.pdbx_description
1 polymer ?
#
loop_
_entity_poly.entity_id
_entity_poly.type
_entity_poly.pdbx_seq_one_letter_code
_entity_poly.pdbx_strand_id
1 'polypeptide(L)' 'MAEEELFDGMEEILEEFMRESGEIVEKLDEDLVTLEEKPDDLELLNQIFQGFHTIKGSSSFLGLA' A
#
# COMPACT_ATOMS: atom_id res chain seq x y z
N MET A 1 2.26 6.00 31.01
CA MET A 1 3.72 5.71 30.89
C MET A 1 3.95 4.49 30.00
N ALA A 2 4.09 3.25 30.46
CA ALA A 2 4.44 2.13 29.55
C ALA A 2 3.35 1.76 28.52
N GLU A 3 2.06 1.79 28.91
CA GLU A 3 0.94 1.58 27.97
C GLU A 3 0.77 2.73 26.96
N GLU A 4 1.17 3.93 27.38
CA GLU A 4 1.06 5.16 26.58
C GLU A 4 2.13 5.17 25.50
N GLU A 5 3.38 4.83 25.84
CA GLU A 5 4.46 4.66 24.84
C GLU A 5 4.18 3.52 23.84
N LEU A 6 3.52 2.43 24.28
CA LEU A 6 3.10 1.37 23.37
C LEU A 6 1.99 1.83 22.41
N PHE A 7 1.07 2.65 22.89
CA PHE A 7 0.00 3.22 22.07
C PHE A 7 0.56 4.21 21.04
N ASP A 8 1.41 5.14 21.45
CA ASP A 8 2.07 6.10 20.57
C ASP A 8 2.90 5.39 19.47
N GLY A 9 3.62 4.32 19.83
CA GLY A 9 4.38 3.54 18.84
C GLY A 9 3.49 2.79 17.84
N MET A 10 2.28 2.37 18.24
CA MET A 10 1.31 1.77 17.32
C MET A 10 0.70 2.82 16.38
N GLU A 11 0.43 4.02 16.89
CA GLU A 11 -0.07 5.14 16.10
C GLU A 11 0.95 5.55 15.02
N GLU A 12 2.23 5.67 15.36
CA GLU A 12 3.31 5.97 14.40
C GLU A 12 3.40 4.90 13.29
N ILE A 13 3.31 3.62 13.64
CA ILE A 13 3.33 2.52 12.66
C ILE A 13 2.11 2.59 11.73
N LEU A 14 0.93 2.92 12.27
CA LEU A 14 -0.30 3.05 11.47
C LEU A 14 -0.23 4.27 10.55
N GLU A 15 0.26 5.41 11.02
CA GLU A 15 0.46 6.61 10.20
C GLU A 15 1.40 6.34 9.04
N GLU A 16 2.52 5.65 9.30
CA GLU A 16 3.48 5.26 8.27
C GLU A 16 2.85 4.32 7.23
N PHE A 17 2.13 3.30 7.69
CA PHE A 17 1.40 2.39 6.81
C PHE A 17 0.37 3.12 5.93
N MET A 18 -0.39 4.06 6.51
CA MET A 18 -1.38 4.83 5.77
C MET A 18 -0.71 5.74 4.73
N ARG A 19 0.42 6.35 5.07
CA ARG A 19 1.22 7.17 4.14
C ARG A 19 1.75 6.35 2.97
N GLU A 20 2.46 5.25 3.24
CA GLU A 20 3.01 4.38 2.19
C GLU A 20 1.90 3.76 1.32
N SER A 21 0.81 3.31 1.95
CA SER A 21 -0.33 2.76 1.19
C SER A 21 -0.98 3.81 0.31
N GLY A 22 -1.08 5.06 0.78
CA GLY A 22 -1.56 6.19 -0.01
C GLY A 22 -0.71 6.44 -1.24
N GLU A 23 0.62 6.51 -1.08
CA GLU A 23 1.57 6.67 -2.19
C GLU A 23 1.45 5.54 -3.22
N ILE A 24 1.29 4.28 -2.77
CA ILE A 24 1.09 3.14 -3.66
C ILE A 24 -0.26 3.25 -4.40
N VAL A 25 -1.34 3.65 -3.72
CA VAL A 25 -2.67 3.81 -4.34
C VAL A 25 -2.65 4.92 -5.39
N GLU A 26 -2.03 6.06 -5.12
CA GLU A 26 -1.87 7.14 -6.10
C GLU A 26 -1.14 6.64 -7.35
N LYS A 27 -0.08 5.85 -7.16
CA LYS A 27 0.65 5.25 -8.29
C LYS A 27 -0.19 4.24 -9.06
N LEU A 28 -0.95 3.40 -8.35
CA LEU A 28 -1.85 2.42 -8.97
C LEU A 28 -2.93 3.09 -9.83
N ASP A 29 -3.48 4.22 -9.39
CA ASP A 29 -4.45 4.99 -10.17
C ASP A 29 -3.86 5.45 -11.52
N GLU A 30 -2.64 6.00 -11.51
CA GLU A 30 -1.94 6.40 -12.75
C GLU A 30 -1.63 5.21 -13.66
N ASP A 31 -1.18 4.10 -13.08
CA ASP A 31 -0.78 2.89 -13.81
C ASP A 31 -2.01 2.22 -14.43
N LEU A 32 -3.15 2.19 -13.74
CA LEU A 32 -4.41 1.67 -14.25
C LEU A 32 -4.92 2.50 -15.44
N VAL A 33 -4.88 3.83 -15.35
CA VAL A 33 -5.22 4.71 -16.49
C VAL A 33 -4.29 4.44 -17.67
N THR A 34 -3.00 4.26 -17.42
CA THR A 34 -2.04 3.92 -18.48
C THR A 34 -2.31 2.55 -19.11
N LEU A 35 -2.75 1.58 -18.30
CA LEU A 35 -3.08 0.23 -18.75
C LEU A 35 -4.30 0.22 -19.67
N GLU A 36 -5.27 1.12 -19.48
CA GLU A 36 -6.41 1.28 -20.39
C GLU A 36 -5.97 1.58 -21.82
N GLU A 37 -4.90 2.37 -21.99
CA GLU A 37 -4.32 2.68 -23.31
C GLU A 37 -3.42 1.55 -23.85
N LYS A 38 -2.84 0.74 -22.95
CA LYS A 38 -1.85 -0.30 -23.27
C LYS A 38 -2.19 -1.65 -22.60
N PRO A 39 -3.32 -2.28 -22.96
CA PRO A 39 -3.83 -3.45 -22.24
C PRO A 39 -2.94 -4.69 -22.32
N ASP A 40 -2.07 -4.78 -23.33
CA ASP A 40 -1.13 -5.89 -23.53
C ASP A 40 0.24 -5.67 -22.87
N ASP A 41 0.41 -4.55 -22.14
CA ASP A 41 1.65 -4.26 -21.39
C ASP A 41 1.73 -5.10 -20.11
N LEU A 42 2.31 -6.31 -20.26
CA LEU A 42 2.48 -7.26 -19.16
C LEU A 42 3.41 -6.75 -18.06
N GLU A 43 4.33 -5.83 -18.38
CA GLU A 43 5.22 -5.25 -17.38
C GLU A 43 4.44 -4.30 -16.46
N LEU A 44 3.61 -3.44 -17.06
CA LEU A 44 2.70 -2.56 -16.32
C LEU A 44 1.69 -3.36 -15.48
N LEU A 45 1.10 -4.41 -16.05
CA LEU A 45 0.18 -5.28 -15.30
C LEU A 45 0.85 -5.93 -14.08
N ASN A 46 2.11 -6.35 -14.23
CA ASN A 46 2.87 -6.93 -13.12
C ASN A 46 3.25 -5.89 -12.05
N GLN A 47 3.51 -4.64 -12.44
CA GLN A 47 3.72 -3.53 -11.50
C GLN A 47 2.46 -3.25 -10.68
N ILE A 48 1.30 -3.18 -11.34
CA ILE A 48 -0.01 -3.00 -10.68
C ILE A 48 -0.27 -4.14 -9.67
N PHE A 49 -0.04 -5.39 -10.09
CA PHE A 49 -0.19 -6.55 -9.21
C PHE A 49 0.71 -6.45 -7.96
N GLN A 50 1.96 -6.02 -8.13
CA GLN A 50 2.89 -5.84 -7.02
C GLN A 50 2.40 -4.77 -6.04
N GLY A 51 1.89 -3.64 -6.52
CA GLY A 51 1.35 -2.59 -5.66
C GLY A 51 0.23 -3.11 -4.75
N PHE A 52 -0.76 -3.82 -5.30
CA PHE A 52 -1.80 -4.46 -4.50
C PHE A 52 -1.25 -5.51 -3.53
N HIS A 53 -0.25 -6.30 -3.96
CA HIS A 53 0.35 -7.33 -3.11
C HIS A 53 1.08 -6.73 -1.92
N THR A 54 1.78 -5.60 -2.09
CA THR A 54 2.46 -4.87 -1.02
C THR A 54 1.46 -4.36 0.01
N ILE A 55 0.40 -3.67 -0.39
CA ILE A 55 -0.63 -3.16 0.54
C ILE A 55 -1.28 -4.31 1.33
N LYS A 56 -1.64 -5.40 0.65
CA LYS A 56 -2.19 -6.60 1.31
C LYS A 56 -1.20 -7.22 2.31
N GLY A 57 0.09 -7.29 1.94
CA GLY A 57 1.13 -7.82 2.82
C GLY A 57 1.30 -6.97 4.09
N SER A 58 1.41 -5.66 3.92
CA SER A 58 1.57 -4.71 5.03
C SER A 58 0.34 -4.69 5.95
N SER A 59 -0.87 -4.67 5.40
CA SER A 59 -2.10 -4.75 6.21
C SER A 59 -2.24 -6.06 6.98
N SER A 60 -1.88 -7.21 6.38
CA SER A 60 -1.87 -8.50 7.08
C SER A 60 -0.83 -8.54 8.20
N PHE A 61 0.35 -7.94 7.99
CA PHE A 61 1.39 -7.82 9.01
C PHE A 61 0.91 -7.01 10.23
N LEU A 62 0.11 -5.98 9.99
CA LEU A 62 -0.52 -5.16 11.05
C LEU A 62 -1.80 -5.78 11.64
N GLY A 63 -2.25 -6.93 11.14
CA GLY A 63 -3.48 -7.59 11.61
C GLY A 63 -4.77 -6.86 11.20
N LEU A 64 -4.74 -6.09 10.11
CA LEU A 64 -5.87 -5.30 9.60
C LEU A 64 -6.68 -6.02 8.50
N ALA A 65 -6.21 -7.17 8.03
CA ALA A 65 -6.78 -7.94 6.91
C ALA A 65 -7.52 -9.21 7.36
#